data_AF-A0A8H4L0T7-F1
#
_entry.id   AF-A0A8H4L0T7-F1
#
_cell.length_a   1.000
_cell.length_b   1.000
_cell.length_c   1.000
_cell.angle_alpha   90.00
_cell.angle_beta   90.00
_cell.angle_gamma   90.00
#
_symmetry.space_group_name_H-M   'P 1'
#
loop_
_entity.id
_entity.type
_entity.pdbx_description
1 polymer ?
#
loop_
_entity_poly.entity_id
_entity_poly.type
_entity_poly.pdbx_seq_one_letter_code
_entity_poly.pdbx_strand_id
1 'polypeptide(L)'
;MAASPTYSLSDLDKLEPAELLTKILNLGVSMDLRENLQEDPTAENKPPSVNDEEPYPSVKGFKLMGTFYLGHVFREIDRRAVLRKVDPDLSPRPAQHHIKYTKAMEAFQTWNHLIPDGLRSPKIYGYYTSDDIESSAYWSKNLIKLPLQFRFPTDYLRIELIRSFPTQIKNALFFLFHPPSERPSMGRILAQSNNGPCLVRPYLGRQSLVQSSVTFSTRDFPLPLSAMNLLRLDTVGLAKAMGTAYAVLQWGAGICGRDVNFTLGISAD
;
A
#
# COMPACT_ATOMS: atom_id res chain seq x y z
N MET A 1 31.34 4.99 5.04
CA MET A 1 30.09 5.73 4.79
C MET A 1 30.16 6.29 3.38
N ALA A 2 29.50 5.64 2.42
CA ALA A 2 29.30 6.22 1.10
C ALA A 2 28.00 7.03 1.17
N ALA A 3 28.03 8.30 0.77
CA ALA A 3 26.84 9.13 0.71
C ALA A 3 25.86 8.51 -0.31
N SER A 4 24.61 8.27 0.11
CA SER A 4 23.55 7.87 -0.81
C SER A 4 23.36 8.97 -1.85
N PRO A 5 23.47 8.68 -3.16
CA PRO A 5 23.31 9.70 -4.18
C PRO A 5 21.86 10.22 -4.18
N THR A 6 21.70 11.52 -3.95
CA THR A 6 20.44 12.25 -4.17
C THR A 6 20.27 12.50 -5.67
N TYR A 7 19.31 11.81 -6.29
CA TYR A 7 18.91 12.05 -7.68
C TYR A 7 17.73 13.02 -7.73
N SER A 8 17.77 14.02 -8.62
CA SER A 8 16.58 14.83 -8.89
C SER A 8 15.57 14.05 -9.74
N LEU A 9 14.29 14.36 -9.60
CA LEU A 9 13.22 13.77 -10.41
C LEU A 9 13.47 13.91 -11.93
N SER A 10 14.12 15.00 -12.35
CA SER A 10 14.48 15.25 -13.76
C SER A 10 15.63 14.38 -14.28
N ASP A 11 16.47 13.83 -13.41
CA ASP A 11 17.55 12.92 -13.81
C ASP A 11 17.06 11.49 -14.02
N LEU A 12 15.92 11.15 -13.39
CA LEU A 12 15.29 9.84 -13.48
C LEU A 12 14.56 9.63 -14.81
N ASP A 13 14.03 10.68 -15.44
CA ASP A 13 13.31 10.60 -16.72
C ASP A 13 14.19 10.24 -17.93
N LYS A 14 15.53 10.27 -17.78
CA LYS A 14 16.50 9.98 -18.85
C LYS A 14 17.05 8.55 -18.84
N LEU A 15 16.67 7.74 -17.85
CA LEU A 15 17.20 6.39 -17.66
C LEU A 15 16.36 5.36 -18.40
N GLU A 16 17.03 4.31 -18.90
CA GLU A 16 16.34 3.13 -19.40
C GLU A 16 15.44 2.54 -18.29
N PRO A 17 14.24 2.00 -18.60
CA PRO A 17 13.27 1.56 -17.61
C PRO A 17 13.84 0.60 -16.54
N ALA A 18 14.77 -0.28 -16.93
CA ALA A 18 15.44 -1.21 -16.02
C ALA A 18 16.43 -0.52 -15.07
N GLU A 19 17.16 0.50 -15.54
CA GLU A 19 18.09 1.30 -14.73
C GLU A 19 17.33 2.23 -13.78
N LEU A 20 16.23 2.81 -14.26
CA LEU A 20 15.29 3.60 -13.48
C LEU A 20 14.72 2.77 -12.32
N LEU A 21 14.26 1.55 -12.62
CA LEU A 21 13.73 0.62 -11.62
C LEU A 21 14.76 0.21 -10.59
N THR A 22 15.97 -0.15 -11.03
CA THR A 22 17.06 -0.53 -10.14
C THR A 22 17.38 0.60 -9.16
N LYS A 23 17.48 1.83 -9.66
CA LYS A 23 17.79 3.00 -8.80
C LYS A 23 16.68 3.32 -7.82
N ILE A 24 15.41 3.24 -8.23
CA ILE A 24 14.29 3.65 -7.39
C ILE A 24 13.90 2.57 -6.37
N LEU A 25 13.98 1.29 -6.72
CA LEU A 25 13.70 0.19 -5.79
C LEU A 25 14.81 0.02 -4.75
N ASN A 26 16.00 0.59 -4.97
CA ASN A 26 17.06 0.66 -3.97
C ASN A 26 16.86 1.81 -2.94
N LEU A 27 15.81 2.63 -3.05
CA LEU A 27 15.57 3.79 -2.15
C LEU A 27 14.80 3.46 -0.87
N GLY A 28 14.40 2.21 -0.62
CA GLY A 28 13.88 1.78 0.68
C GLY A 28 12.63 0.89 0.64
N VAL A 29 12.26 0.38 1.82
CA VAL A 29 11.20 -0.62 2.05
C VAL A 29 10.20 -0.07 3.07
N SER A 30 8.93 0.01 2.72
CA SER A 30 7.88 0.38 3.68
C SER A 30 7.05 -0.85 4.07
N MET A 31 6.95 -1.13 5.36
CA MET A 31 6.09 -2.20 5.85
C MET A 31 4.65 -1.67 5.96
N ASP A 32 3.64 -2.45 5.60
CA ASP A 32 2.23 -2.17 5.87
C ASP A 32 1.60 -3.37 6.59
N LEU A 33 0.96 -3.14 7.73
CA LEU A 33 0.18 -4.17 8.43
C LEU A 33 -1.19 -4.40 7.76
N ARG A 34 -1.24 -4.52 6.44
CA ARG A 34 -2.49 -4.86 5.73
C ARG A 34 -2.87 -6.30 6.03
N GLU A 35 -4.01 -6.53 6.65
CA GLU A 35 -4.75 -7.77 6.43
C GLU A 35 -5.28 -7.75 4.99
N ASN A 36 -5.22 -8.88 4.30
CA ASN A 36 -5.49 -9.01 2.86
C ASN A 36 -6.70 -8.15 2.43
N LEU A 37 -6.49 -7.23 1.49
CA LEU A 37 -7.59 -6.63 0.75
C LEU A 37 -8.19 -7.80 -0.04
N GLN A 38 -9.32 -8.35 0.42
CA GLN A 38 -10.11 -9.23 -0.43
C GLN A 38 -10.68 -8.35 -1.53
N GLU A 39 -10.28 -8.62 -2.77
CA GLU A 39 -11.05 -8.19 -3.92
C GLU A 39 -12.45 -8.77 -3.76
N ASP A 40 -13.46 -7.94 -3.94
CA ASP A 40 -14.85 -8.35 -3.88
C ASP A 40 -15.05 -9.53 -4.86
N PRO A 41 -15.34 -10.75 -4.38
CA PRO A 41 -15.50 -11.91 -5.25
C PRO A 41 -16.73 -11.80 -6.16
N THR A 42 -17.62 -10.81 -5.94
CA THR A 42 -18.73 -10.52 -6.84
C THR A 42 -18.36 -9.65 -8.04
N ALA A 43 -17.12 -9.14 -8.12
CA ALA A 43 -16.59 -8.43 -9.28
C ALA A 43 -16.05 -9.38 -10.39
N GLU A 44 -16.35 -10.68 -10.32
CA GLU A 44 -16.05 -11.63 -11.40
C GLU A 44 -17.05 -11.50 -12.56
N ASN A 45 -16.51 -11.25 -13.75
CA ASN A 45 -17.09 -11.54 -15.08
C ASN A 45 -18.13 -10.58 -15.68
N LYS A 46 -17.97 -9.26 -15.55
CA LYS A 46 -18.55 -8.34 -16.55
C LYS A 46 -17.43 -7.56 -17.25
N PRO A 47 -17.29 -7.65 -18.59
CA PRO A 47 -16.40 -6.73 -19.29
C PRO A 47 -16.88 -5.30 -18.99
N PRO A 48 -15.96 -4.38 -18.63
CA PRO A 48 -16.31 -3.00 -18.32
C PRO A 48 -17.05 -2.41 -19.51
N SER A 49 -18.25 -1.91 -19.26
CA SER A 49 -19.02 -1.24 -20.30
C SER A 49 -18.34 0.09 -20.59
N VAL A 50 -18.52 0.62 -21.81
CA VAL A 50 -17.88 1.88 -22.26
C VAL A 50 -18.29 3.11 -21.41
N ASN A 51 -19.15 2.94 -20.40
CA ASN A 51 -19.66 3.98 -19.51
C ASN A 51 -19.39 3.73 -18.01
N ASP A 52 -18.29 3.07 -17.65
CA ASP A 52 -17.95 2.87 -16.23
C ASP A 52 -17.52 4.20 -15.56
N GLU A 53 -18.51 5.00 -15.16
CA GLU A 53 -18.36 6.03 -14.13
C GLU A 53 -17.80 5.37 -12.86
N GLU A 54 -16.83 6.03 -12.18
CA GLU A 54 -16.36 5.55 -10.87
C GLU A 54 -17.59 5.24 -9.99
N PRO A 55 -17.69 4.03 -9.39
CA PRO A 55 -18.92 3.62 -8.68
C PRO A 55 -19.27 4.57 -7.54
N TYR A 56 -18.31 5.38 -7.09
CA TYR A 56 -18.54 6.48 -6.17
C TYR A 56 -17.80 7.72 -6.67
N PRO A 57 -18.52 8.81 -7.05
CA PRO A 57 -17.87 10.04 -7.44
C PRO A 57 -17.00 10.53 -6.27
N SER A 58 -15.75 10.91 -6.58
CA SER A 58 -14.87 11.53 -5.59
C SER A 58 -15.59 12.72 -4.94
N VAL A 59 -15.84 12.62 -3.64
CA VAL A 59 -16.41 13.72 -2.86
C VAL A 59 -15.25 14.58 -2.36
N LYS A 60 -15.48 15.90 -2.22
CA LYS A 60 -14.48 16.88 -1.73
C LYS A 60 -13.84 16.40 -0.43
N GLY A 61 -12.65 15.79 -0.52
CA GLY A 61 -11.78 15.44 0.61
C GLY A 61 -11.37 13.98 0.71
N PHE A 62 -12.19 13.02 0.26
CA PHE A 62 -11.86 11.58 0.34
C PHE A 62 -12.18 10.81 -0.94
N LYS A 63 -11.26 9.93 -1.33
CA LYS A 63 -11.42 8.99 -2.44
C LYS A 63 -11.41 7.55 -1.92
N LEU A 64 -12.40 6.73 -2.29
CA LEU A 64 -12.39 5.30 -1.98
C LEU A 64 -11.24 4.62 -2.75
N MET A 65 -10.43 3.85 -2.02
CA MET A 65 -9.25 3.15 -2.56
C MET A 65 -9.48 1.65 -2.67
N GLY A 66 -10.34 1.09 -1.81
CA GLY A 66 -10.68 -0.33 -1.80
C GLY A 66 -11.37 -0.75 -0.50
N THR A 67 -11.55 -2.05 -0.35
CA THR A 67 -12.17 -2.72 0.78
C THR A 67 -11.16 -3.63 1.47
N PHE A 68 -11.32 -3.81 2.77
CA PHE A 68 -10.61 -4.80 3.57
C PHE A 68 -11.64 -5.56 4.41
N TYR A 69 -11.21 -6.64 5.08
CA TYR A 69 -12.15 -7.56 5.70
C TYR A 69 -13.05 -6.95 6.81
N LEU A 70 -12.70 -5.78 7.38
CA LEU A 70 -13.57 -5.06 8.33
C LEU A 70 -14.25 -3.82 7.74
N GLY A 71 -14.03 -3.48 6.47
CA GLY A 71 -14.69 -2.33 5.86
C GLY A 71 -13.91 -1.71 4.71
N HIS A 72 -13.75 -0.39 4.75
CA HIS A 72 -13.39 0.42 3.58
C HIS A 72 -12.16 1.29 3.81
N VAL A 73 -11.36 1.46 2.76
CA VAL A 73 -10.14 2.25 2.77
C VAL A 73 -10.33 3.50 1.92
N PHE A 74 -10.17 4.68 2.51
CA PHE A 74 -10.26 5.97 1.82
C PHE A 74 -8.92 6.70 1.86
N ARG A 75 -8.53 7.31 0.75
CA ARG A 75 -7.43 8.28 0.70
C ARG A 75 -7.97 9.67 1.00
N GLU A 76 -7.30 10.38 1.89
CA GLU A 76 -7.54 11.81 2.08
C GLU A 76 -6.86 12.58 0.94
N ILE A 77 -7.61 13.38 0.16
CA ILE A 77 -7.11 13.98 -1.10
C ILE A 77 -6.01 15.02 -0.81
N ASP A 78 -6.21 15.84 0.22
CA ASP A 78 -5.32 16.96 0.57
C ASP A 78 -4.23 16.58 1.57
N ARG A 79 -4.19 15.32 2.02
CA ARG A 79 -3.27 14.88 3.07
C ARG A 79 -2.58 13.57 2.73
N ARG A 80 -1.41 13.35 3.32
CA ARG A 80 -0.64 12.10 3.19
C ARG A 80 -1.18 11.01 4.13
N ALA A 81 -2.49 10.78 4.10
CA ALA A 81 -3.16 9.88 5.02
C ALA A 81 -4.19 8.99 4.32
N VAL A 82 -4.35 7.81 4.89
CA VAL A 82 -5.38 6.83 4.58
C VAL A 82 -6.26 6.64 5.81
N LEU A 83 -7.55 6.54 5.54
CA LEU A 83 -8.61 6.28 6.49
C LEU A 83 -9.08 4.82 6.30
N ARG A 84 -8.88 3.97 7.30
CA ARG A 84 -9.51 2.64 7.35
C ARG A 84 -10.76 2.73 8.19
N LYS A 85 -11.90 2.82 7.54
CA LYS A 85 -13.22 2.94 8.17
C LYS A 85 -13.85 1.56 8.28
N VAL A 86 -14.31 1.20 9.48
CA VAL A 86 -14.91 -0.11 9.74
C VAL A 86 -16.41 -0.06 9.46
N ASP A 87 -16.93 -1.12 8.86
CA ASP A 87 -18.37 -1.30 8.72
C ASP A 87 -19.02 -1.50 10.09
N PRO A 88 -20.18 -0.86 10.33
CA PRO A 88 -20.76 -0.75 11.67
C PRO A 88 -21.17 -2.14 12.22
N ASP A 89 -21.52 -3.06 11.34
CA ASP A 89 -21.93 -4.42 11.66
C ASP A 89 -20.76 -5.32 12.15
N LEU A 90 -19.51 -4.83 12.09
CA LEU A 90 -18.30 -5.59 12.44
C LEU A 90 -17.60 -5.08 13.74
N SER A 91 -18.22 -4.13 14.44
CA SER A 91 -17.66 -3.46 15.64
C SER A 91 -17.94 -4.23 16.94
N PRO A 92 -17.09 -5.22 17.27
CA PRO A 92 -16.06 -4.89 18.25
C PRO A 92 -14.63 -5.32 17.86
N ARG A 93 -14.43 -5.86 16.64
CA ARG A 93 -13.10 -6.22 16.09
C ARG A 93 -12.12 -5.04 15.88
N PRO A 94 -12.55 -3.77 15.66
CA PRO A 94 -11.65 -2.65 15.34
C PRO A 94 -10.72 -2.19 16.46
N ALA A 95 -11.17 -2.24 17.72
CA ALA A 95 -10.35 -1.84 18.87
C ALA A 95 -9.10 -2.72 18.98
N GLN A 96 -9.25 -4.03 18.74
CA GLN A 96 -8.12 -4.96 18.71
C GLN A 96 -7.13 -4.63 17.58
N HIS A 97 -7.64 -4.14 16.45
CA HIS A 97 -6.80 -3.74 15.32
C HIS A 97 -5.99 -2.51 15.65
N HIS A 98 -6.63 -1.48 16.21
CA HIS A 98 -5.92 -0.31 16.69
C HIS A 98 -4.82 -0.67 17.69
N ILE A 99 -5.11 -1.53 18.67
CA ILE A 99 -4.12 -1.99 19.66
C ILE A 99 -2.92 -2.68 18.97
N LYS A 100 -3.15 -3.57 18.01
CA LYS A 100 -2.07 -4.22 17.25
C LYS A 100 -1.19 -3.18 16.53
N TYR A 101 -1.82 -2.22 15.87
CA TYR A 101 -1.12 -1.14 15.16
C TYR A 101 -0.27 -0.28 16.10
N THR A 102 -0.84 0.16 17.22
CA THR A 102 -0.16 0.99 18.21
C THR A 102 1.03 0.25 18.81
N LYS A 103 0.84 -1.00 19.26
CA LYS A 103 1.92 -1.85 19.79
C LYS A 103 3.05 -2.06 18.77
N ALA A 104 2.71 -2.29 17.50
CA ALA A 104 3.70 -2.42 16.44
C ALA A 104 4.49 -1.10 16.27
N MET A 105 3.81 0.04 16.21
CA MET A 105 4.46 1.35 16.07
C MET A 105 5.40 1.65 17.24
N GLU A 106 4.95 1.42 18.47
CA GLU A 106 5.75 1.59 19.70
C GLU A 106 6.98 0.67 19.70
N ALA A 107 6.83 -0.59 19.28
CA ALA A 107 7.96 -1.49 19.15
C ALA A 107 8.97 -0.99 18.11
N PHE A 108 8.52 -0.54 16.94
CA PHE A 108 9.44 0.02 15.92
C PHE A 108 10.17 1.28 16.40
N GLN A 109 9.51 2.12 17.22
CA GLN A 109 10.16 3.28 17.83
C GLN A 109 11.19 2.86 18.89
N THR A 110 10.81 1.92 19.77
CA THR A 110 11.68 1.41 20.85
C THR A 110 12.94 0.75 20.28
N TRP A 111 12.76 -0.08 19.25
CA TRP A 111 13.83 -0.85 18.62
C TRP A 111 14.41 -0.18 17.38
N ASN A 112 14.21 1.13 17.20
CA ASN A 112 14.62 1.88 16.01
C ASN A 112 16.12 1.71 15.67
N HIS A 113 16.97 1.58 16.68
CA HIS A 113 18.42 1.36 16.51
C HIS A 113 18.78 0.00 15.86
N LEU A 114 17.87 -0.97 15.85
CA LEU A 114 18.03 -2.26 15.17
C LEU A 114 17.43 -2.26 13.76
N ILE A 115 16.54 -1.31 13.45
CA ILE A 115 15.83 -1.24 12.17
C ILE A 115 16.83 -0.80 11.07
N PRO A 116 17.02 -1.58 10.00
CA PRO A 116 17.89 -1.18 8.90
C PRO A 116 17.40 0.10 8.22
N ASP A 117 18.35 0.89 7.75
CA ASP A 117 18.04 2.09 6.96
C ASP A 117 17.12 1.75 5.80
N GLY A 118 16.07 2.56 5.64
CA GLY A 118 15.07 2.38 4.61
C GLY A 118 13.90 1.49 4.98
N LEU A 119 13.93 0.72 6.08
CA LEU A 119 12.75 0.01 6.61
C LEU A 119 11.93 0.93 7.53
N ARG A 120 10.63 1.10 7.24
CA ARG A 120 9.75 1.94 8.08
C ARG A 120 8.37 1.33 8.27
N SER A 121 7.77 1.63 9.43
CA SER A 121 6.35 1.40 9.70
C SER A 121 5.56 2.69 9.42
N PRO A 122 4.32 2.64 8.87
CA PRO A 122 3.55 3.83 8.57
C PRO A 122 3.12 4.51 9.87
N LYS A 123 3.18 5.85 9.92
CA LYS A 123 2.77 6.59 11.11
C LYS A 123 1.27 6.45 11.35
N ILE A 124 0.87 6.31 12.62
CA ILE A 124 -0.53 6.38 13.03
C ILE A 124 -0.82 7.83 13.42
N TYR A 125 -1.80 8.44 12.76
CA TYR A 125 -2.23 9.81 13.06
C TYR A 125 -3.37 9.86 14.06
N GLY A 126 -4.12 8.78 14.24
CA GLY A 126 -5.17 8.68 15.23
C GLY A 126 -6.09 7.49 15.02
N TYR A 127 -6.79 7.13 16.08
CA TYR A 127 -7.89 6.18 16.09
C TYR A 127 -9.09 6.86 16.76
N TYR A 128 -10.26 6.60 16.22
CA TYR A 128 -11.46 7.34 16.56
C TYR A 128 -12.64 6.37 16.50
N THR A 129 -13.57 6.54 17.42
CA THR A 129 -14.73 5.64 17.59
C THR A 129 -16.03 6.38 17.37
N SER A 130 -17.16 5.67 17.36
CA SER A 130 -18.48 6.31 17.34
C SER A 130 -18.84 6.98 18.66
N ASP A 131 -18.26 6.51 19.77
CA ASP A 131 -18.77 6.76 21.12
C ASP A 131 -17.93 7.80 21.90
N ASP A 132 -16.81 8.24 21.33
CA ASP A 132 -15.88 9.17 21.95
C ASP A 132 -16.15 10.65 21.56
N ILE A 133 -16.02 11.55 22.54
CA ILE A 133 -16.31 12.99 22.41
C ILE A 133 -15.32 13.67 21.44
N GLU A 134 -14.04 13.33 21.50
CA GLU A 134 -13.03 13.88 20.57
C GLU A 134 -13.28 13.38 19.15
N SER A 135 -13.66 12.10 19.03
CA SER A 135 -14.08 11.48 17.77
C SER A 135 -15.34 12.13 17.20
N SER A 136 -16.29 12.56 18.04
CA SER A 136 -17.49 13.29 17.61
C SER A 136 -17.15 14.59 16.88
N ALA A 137 -16.23 15.40 17.42
CA ALA A 137 -15.80 16.64 16.78
C ALA A 137 -15.12 16.39 15.42
N TYR A 138 -14.32 15.31 15.31
CA TYR A 138 -13.76 14.92 14.01
C TYR A 138 -14.86 14.54 13.03
N TRP A 139 -15.82 13.72 13.46
CA TRP A 139 -16.89 13.22 12.62
C TRP A 139 -17.78 14.34 12.09
N SER A 140 -18.17 15.29 12.94
CA SER A 140 -18.93 16.48 12.51
C SER A 140 -18.24 17.24 11.37
N LYS A 141 -16.90 17.30 11.38
CA LYS A 141 -16.11 18.01 10.37
C LYS A 141 -15.87 17.20 9.09
N ASN A 142 -15.73 15.88 9.18
CA ASN A 142 -15.22 15.05 8.08
C ASN A 142 -16.25 14.10 7.47
N LEU A 143 -17.36 13.77 8.14
CA LEU A 143 -18.39 12.88 7.58
C LEU A 143 -18.93 13.41 6.25
N ILE A 144 -19.19 14.70 6.15
CA ILE A 144 -19.74 15.30 4.92
C ILE A 144 -18.80 15.20 3.71
N LYS A 145 -17.51 14.95 3.95
CA LYS A 145 -16.48 14.77 2.92
C LYS A 145 -16.43 13.33 2.38
N LEU A 146 -17.08 12.38 3.04
CA LEU A 146 -17.19 11.00 2.57
C LEU A 146 -18.34 10.87 1.55
N PRO A 147 -18.28 9.85 0.67
CA PRO A 147 -19.42 9.46 -0.15
C PRO A 147 -20.67 9.18 0.71
N LEU A 148 -21.85 9.48 0.19
CA LEU A 148 -23.11 9.54 0.94
C LEU A 148 -23.37 8.28 1.77
N GLN A 149 -23.17 7.11 1.17
CA GLN A 149 -23.38 5.80 1.78
C GLN A 149 -22.41 5.49 2.93
N PHE A 150 -21.32 6.25 3.08
CA PHE A 150 -20.34 6.10 4.15
C PHE A 150 -20.45 7.21 5.21
N ARG A 151 -21.48 8.06 5.16
CA ARG A 151 -21.64 9.19 6.09
C ARG A 151 -22.29 8.78 7.42
N PHE A 152 -21.67 7.83 8.10
CA PHE A 152 -22.07 7.38 9.43
C PHE A 152 -20.83 7.25 10.35
N PRO A 153 -20.92 7.69 11.63
CA PRO A 153 -19.87 7.43 12.61
C PRO A 153 -19.62 5.94 12.81
N THR A 154 -18.37 5.57 13.06
CA THR A 154 -17.93 4.19 13.32
C THR A 154 -16.51 4.22 13.90
N ASP A 155 -15.90 3.07 14.06
CA ASP A 155 -14.48 2.98 14.34
C ASP A 155 -13.65 3.19 13.07
N TYR A 156 -12.61 4.03 13.16
CA TYR A 156 -11.64 4.15 12.09
C TYR A 156 -10.23 4.42 12.56
N LEU A 157 -9.28 3.97 11.75
CA LEU A 157 -7.87 4.20 11.93
C LEU A 157 -7.34 5.12 10.82
N ARG A 158 -6.70 6.23 11.21
CA ARG A 158 -6.05 7.16 10.29
C ARG A 158 -4.54 6.92 10.33
N ILE A 159 -3.98 6.47 9.20
CA ILE A 159 -2.57 6.11 9.06
C ILE A 159 -1.91 6.86 7.91
N GLU A 160 -0.59 6.87 7.88
CA GLU A 160 0.20 7.39 6.78
C GLU A 160 -0.08 6.64 5.46
N LEU A 161 -0.20 7.41 4.37
CA LEU A 161 -0.30 6.85 3.03
C LEU A 161 1.10 6.44 2.54
N ILE A 162 1.29 5.15 2.27
CA ILE A 162 2.46 4.68 1.52
C ILE A 162 2.34 5.19 0.08
N ARG A 163 3.31 5.99 -0.35
CA ARG A 163 3.28 6.58 -1.70
C ARG A 163 3.55 5.52 -2.74
N SER A 164 2.68 5.51 -3.72
CA SER A 164 2.87 4.73 -4.93
C SER A 164 4.05 5.23 -5.74
N PHE A 165 4.62 4.32 -6.52
CA PHE A 165 5.58 4.70 -7.54
C PHE A 165 4.96 5.62 -8.61
N PRO A 166 5.77 6.50 -9.25
CA PRO A 166 5.34 7.36 -10.36
C PRO A 166 4.94 6.50 -11.55
N THR A 167 4.09 7.06 -12.41
CA THR A 167 3.53 6.36 -13.59
C THR A 167 4.60 5.73 -14.46
N GLN A 168 5.75 6.38 -14.62
CA GLN A 168 6.90 5.89 -15.38
C GLN A 168 7.38 4.52 -14.88
N ILE A 169 7.48 4.35 -13.56
CA ILE A 169 7.92 3.10 -12.94
C ILE A 169 6.84 2.03 -13.07
N LYS A 170 5.57 2.42 -12.89
CA LYS A 170 4.45 1.48 -13.09
C LYS A 170 4.46 0.92 -14.52
N ASN A 171 4.66 1.81 -15.51
CA ASN A 171 4.76 1.44 -16.91
C ASN A 171 6.00 0.57 -17.19
N ALA A 172 7.12 0.86 -16.55
CA ALA A 172 8.34 0.07 -16.65
C ALA A 172 8.16 -1.36 -16.10
N LEU A 173 7.58 -1.50 -14.89
CA LEU A 173 7.25 -2.80 -14.30
C LEU A 173 6.30 -3.58 -15.20
N PHE A 174 5.27 -2.90 -15.71
CA PHE A 174 4.33 -3.48 -16.66
C PHE A 174 5.05 -4.00 -17.91
N PHE A 175 5.89 -3.19 -18.56
CA PHE A 175 6.57 -3.55 -19.79
C PHE A 175 7.52 -4.75 -19.62
N LEU A 176 8.21 -4.83 -18.48
CA LEU A 176 9.20 -5.88 -18.20
C LEU A 176 8.55 -7.21 -17.83
N PHE A 177 7.47 -7.19 -17.04
CA PHE A 177 6.91 -8.41 -16.44
C PHE A 177 5.60 -8.88 -17.08
N HIS A 178 4.95 -8.05 -17.91
CA HIS A 178 3.75 -8.47 -18.63
C HIS A 178 4.11 -9.23 -19.91
N PRO A 179 3.40 -10.33 -20.26
CA PRO A 179 3.70 -11.12 -21.44
C PRO A 179 3.73 -10.25 -22.73
N PRO A 180 4.74 -10.43 -23.60
CA PRO A 180 4.84 -9.66 -24.84
C PRO A 180 3.60 -9.72 -25.73
N SER A 181 2.88 -10.84 -25.72
CA SER A 181 1.63 -11.08 -26.45
C SER A 181 0.48 -10.15 -26.06
N GLU A 182 0.54 -9.51 -24.89
CA GLU A 182 -0.57 -8.72 -24.33
C GLU A 182 -0.26 -7.22 -24.25
N ARG A 183 0.96 -6.83 -24.65
CA ARG A 183 1.36 -5.43 -24.80
C ARG A 183 0.40 -4.58 -25.66
N PRO A 184 -0.28 -5.11 -26.71
CA PRO A 184 -1.28 -4.31 -27.42
C PRO A 184 -2.45 -3.84 -26.55
N SER A 185 -2.74 -4.53 -25.44
CA SER A 185 -3.80 -4.15 -24.48
C SER A 185 -3.30 -3.20 -23.37
N MET A 186 -2.01 -2.84 -23.39
CA MET A 186 -1.35 -2.04 -22.35
C MET A 186 -2.05 -0.72 -22.07
N GLY A 187 -2.45 0.03 -23.11
CA GLY A 187 -3.14 1.31 -22.92
C GLY A 187 -4.44 1.16 -22.13
N ARG A 188 -5.19 0.08 -22.38
CA ARG A 188 -6.46 -0.20 -21.69
C ARG A 188 -6.24 -0.70 -20.27
N ILE A 189 -5.26 -1.58 -20.06
CA ILE A 189 -4.93 -2.12 -18.73
C ILE A 189 -4.34 -1.03 -17.82
N LEU A 190 -3.47 -0.16 -18.36
CA LEU A 190 -2.94 0.98 -17.62
C LEU A 190 -4.02 2.02 -17.32
N ALA A 191 -4.96 2.27 -18.25
CA ALA A 191 -6.10 3.15 -18.00
C ALA A 191 -7.04 2.61 -16.91
N GLN A 192 -7.31 1.30 -16.91
CA GLN A 192 -8.15 0.63 -15.90
C GLN A 192 -7.45 0.51 -14.53
N SER A 193 -6.14 0.26 -14.54
CA SER A 193 -5.34 0.04 -13.33
C SER A 193 -4.79 1.34 -12.71
N ASN A 194 -4.80 2.46 -13.43
CA ASN A 194 -4.36 3.77 -12.94
C ASN A 194 -5.17 4.31 -11.74
N ASN A 195 -6.26 3.64 -11.36
CA ASN A 195 -7.15 4.11 -10.30
C ASN A 195 -6.68 3.76 -8.87
N GLY A 196 -5.57 3.02 -8.68
CA GLY A 196 -5.10 2.64 -7.35
C GLY A 196 -3.60 2.87 -7.08
N PRO A 197 -3.21 2.80 -5.80
CA PRO A 197 -1.85 3.04 -5.39
C PRO A 197 -0.98 1.84 -5.76
N CYS A 198 0.06 2.00 -6.59
CA CYS A 198 0.97 0.90 -6.93
C CYS A 198 1.99 0.68 -5.83
N LEU A 199 1.76 -0.35 -5.03
CA LEU A 199 2.70 -0.88 -4.05
C LEU A 199 3.33 -2.15 -4.63
N VAL A 200 4.65 -2.21 -4.60
CA VAL A 200 5.39 -3.37 -5.09
C VAL A 200 5.67 -4.28 -3.91
N ARG A 201 5.23 -5.53 -3.94
CA ARG A 201 5.34 -6.45 -2.79
C ARG A 201 6.49 -7.43 -3.02
N PRO A 202 7.60 -7.35 -2.27
CA PRO A 202 8.69 -8.32 -2.41
C PRO A 202 8.28 -9.68 -1.84
N TYR A 203 8.47 -10.73 -2.64
CA TYR A 203 8.22 -12.13 -2.25
C TYR A 203 9.49 -12.95 -2.37
N LEU A 204 10.30 -12.97 -1.31
CA LEU A 204 11.58 -13.68 -1.26
C LEU A 204 11.43 -15.21 -1.42
N GLY A 205 10.30 -15.78 -1.02
CA GLY A 205 10.01 -17.21 -1.16
C GLY A 205 9.46 -17.65 -2.51
N ARG A 206 9.15 -16.71 -3.43
CA ARG A 206 8.53 -17.01 -4.72
C ARG A 206 9.55 -16.92 -5.85
N GLN A 207 9.73 -18.00 -6.61
CA GLN A 207 10.72 -18.07 -7.70
C GLN A 207 10.21 -17.60 -9.07
N SER A 208 8.89 -17.54 -9.32
CA SER A 208 8.37 -17.17 -10.64
C SER A 208 7.12 -16.30 -10.56
N LEU A 209 7.06 -15.31 -11.46
CA LEU A 209 5.85 -14.61 -11.87
C LEU A 209 5.09 -15.52 -12.84
N VAL A 210 4.42 -16.55 -12.33
CA VAL A 210 3.28 -17.11 -13.07
C VAL A 210 2.13 -16.15 -12.83
N GLN A 211 2.07 -15.08 -13.62
CA GLN A 211 0.88 -14.25 -13.74
C GLN A 211 0.22 -14.60 -15.05
N SER A 212 -0.99 -15.18 -14.96
CA SER A 212 -1.92 -15.12 -16.09
C SER A 212 -2.31 -13.66 -16.30
N SER A 213 -2.51 -13.29 -17.55
CA SER A 213 -2.98 -11.97 -18.02
C SER A 213 -4.14 -11.37 -17.24
N VAL A 214 -4.97 -12.24 -16.66
CA VAL A 214 -6.18 -11.94 -15.92
C VAL A 214 -5.91 -11.34 -14.53
N THR A 215 -4.68 -11.47 -13.99
CA THR A 215 -4.37 -11.12 -12.59
C THR A 215 -3.41 -9.92 -12.43
N PHE A 216 -3.14 -9.18 -13.50
CA PHE A 216 -2.23 -8.03 -13.43
C PHE A 216 -2.94 -6.82 -12.82
N SER A 217 -2.85 -6.67 -11.49
CA SER A 217 -3.24 -5.45 -10.78
C SER A 217 -2.00 -4.59 -10.51
N THR A 218 -2.02 -3.33 -10.95
CA THR A 218 -0.93 -2.40 -10.58
C THR A 218 -1.02 -1.98 -9.12
N ARG A 219 -2.08 -2.31 -8.36
CA ARG A 219 -2.21 -1.86 -6.95
C ARG A 219 -1.26 -2.58 -6.00
N ASP A 220 -1.14 -3.90 -6.14
CA ASP A 220 -0.28 -4.74 -5.30
C ASP A 220 0.58 -5.62 -6.22
N PHE A 221 1.56 -5.01 -6.90
CA PHE A 221 2.39 -5.69 -7.87
C PHE A 221 3.31 -6.71 -7.17
N PRO A 222 3.13 -8.03 -7.37
CA PRO A 222 3.97 -9.02 -6.73
C PRO A 222 5.35 -9.07 -7.40
N LEU A 223 6.40 -8.91 -6.60
CA LEU A 223 7.79 -8.95 -7.06
C LEU A 223 8.48 -10.22 -6.50
N PRO A 224 8.48 -11.34 -7.25
CA PRO A 224 9.16 -12.57 -6.83
C PRO A 224 10.68 -12.41 -6.84
N LEU A 225 11.38 -13.33 -6.19
CA LEU A 225 12.83 -13.33 -6.07
C LEU A 225 13.55 -13.30 -7.42
N SER A 226 13.07 -14.02 -8.43
CA SER A 226 13.66 -13.99 -9.78
C SER A 226 13.58 -12.61 -10.43
N ALA A 227 12.45 -11.91 -10.27
CA ALA A 227 12.28 -10.55 -10.74
C ALA A 227 13.19 -9.58 -9.99
N MET A 228 13.32 -9.74 -8.66
CA MET A 228 14.26 -8.95 -7.85
C MET A 228 15.71 -9.14 -8.32
N ASN A 229 16.10 -10.39 -8.61
CA ASN A 229 17.43 -10.70 -9.14
C ASN A 229 17.65 -10.11 -10.54
N LEU A 230 16.64 -10.17 -11.42
CA LEU A 230 16.69 -9.55 -12.74
C LEU A 230 16.89 -8.03 -12.65
N LEU A 231 16.20 -7.39 -11.70
CA LEU A 231 16.32 -5.97 -11.37
C LEU A 231 17.55 -5.65 -10.51
N ARG A 232 18.40 -6.64 -10.20
CA ARG A 232 19.60 -6.49 -9.37
C ARG A 232 19.35 -5.81 -8.02
N LEU A 233 18.20 -6.09 -7.41
CA LEU A 233 17.90 -5.59 -6.06
C LEU A 233 18.73 -6.32 -5.01
N ASP A 234 19.04 -5.63 -3.91
CA ASP A 234 19.70 -6.24 -2.75
C ASP A 234 18.73 -7.16 -1.99
N THR A 235 18.57 -8.39 -2.50
CA THR A 235 17.66 -9.39 -1.92
C THR A 235 18.11 -9.85 -0.53
N VAL A 236 19.40 -9.80 -0.23
CA VAL A 236 19.95 -10.15 1.10
C VAL A 236 19.63 -9.04 2.09
N GLY A 237 19.83 -7.78 1.72
CA GLY A 237 19.44 -6.61 2.51
C GLY A 237 17.92 -6.58 2.77
N LEU A 238 17.11 -6.85 1.73
CA LEU A 238 15.65 -6.98 1.85
C LEU A 238 15.26 -8.10 2.84
N ALA A 239 15.88 -9.28 2.73
CA ALA A 239 15.64 -10.39 3.64
C ALA A 239 15.99 -10.04 5.09
N LYS A 240 17.14 -9.36 5.29
CA LYS A 240 17.57 -8.89 6.61
C LYS A 240 16.58 -7.86 7.19
N ALA A 241 16.11 -6.91 6.38
CA ALA A 241 15.12 -5.93 6.79
C ALA A 241 13.80 -6.59 7.17
N MET A 242 13.24 -7.46 6.32
CA MET A 242 12.00 -8.19 6.60
C MET A 242 12.12 -9.07 7.85
N GLY A 243 13.24 -9.78 8.01
CA GLY A 243 13.53 -10.59 9.20
C GLY A 243 13.63 -9.75 10.47
N THR A 244 14.25 -8.57 10.40
CA THR A 244 14.34 -7.63 11.53
C THR A 244 12.97 -7.10 11.92
N ALA A 245 12.16 -6.70 10.93
CA ALA A 245 10.76 -6.29 11.17
C ALA A 245 9.96 -7.40 11.87
N TYR A 246 10.08 -8.64 11.41
CA TYR A 246 9.40 -9.78 12.04
C TYR A 246 9.87 -10.00 13.48
N ALA A 247 11.17 -9.88 13.75
CA ALA A 247 11.69 -9.98 15.11
C ALA A 247 11.13 -8.87 16.01
N VAL A 248 11.08 -7.63 15.53
CA VAL A 248 10.52 -6.50 16.28
C VAL A 248 9.02 -6.68 16.53
N LEU A 249 8.25 -7.17 15.56
CA LEU A 249 6.83 -7.46 15.75
C LEU A 249 6.61 -8.59 16.76
N GLN A 250 7.31 -9.72 16.59
CA GLN A 250 7.11 -10.91 17.40
C GLN A 250 7.58 -10.69 18.84
N TRP A 251 8.80 -10.18 19.02
CA TRP A 251 9.43 -10.05 20.34
C TRP A 251 9.20 -8.69 20.98
N GLY A 252 9.12 -7.61 20.18
CA GLY A 252 8.90 -6.26 20.68
C GLY A 252 7.42 -5.93 20.92
N ALA A 253 6.49 -6.50 20.15
CA ALA A 253 5.06 -6.20 20.26
C ALA A 253 4.18 -7.41 20.63
N GLY A 254 4.72 -8.64 20.62
CA GLY A 254 3.94 -9.86 20.81
C GLY A 254 2.96 -10.13 19.66
N ILE A 255 3.25 -9.60 18.46
CA ILE A 255 2.37 -9.67 17.29
C ILE A 255 2.90 -10.73 16.33
N CYS A 256 2.03 -11.66 15.94
CA CYS A 256 2.36 -12.62 14.90
C CYS A 256 2.53 -11.91 13.54
N GLY A 257 3.67 -12.12 12.90
CA GLY A 257 3.97 -11.55 11.59
C GLY A 257 3.12 -12.06 10.42
N ARG A 258 2.19 -13.01 10.63
CA ARG A 258 1.45 -13.68 9.55
C ARG A 258 0.64 -12.71 8.68
N ASP A 259 0.11 -11.65 9.29
CA ASP A 259 -0.78 -10.70 8.64
C ASP A 259 -0.06 -9.38 8.27
N VAL A 260 1.26 -9.45 8.09
CA VAL A 260 2.11 -8.31 7.76
C VAL A 260 2.53 -8.35 6.30
N ASN A 261 2.31 -7.24 5.61
CA ASN A 261 2.65 -7.09 4.21
C ASN A 261 3.81 -6.12 4.03
N PHE A 262 4.89 -6.58 3.41
CA PHE A 262 5.99 -5.70 3.02
C PHE A 262 5.69 -5.10 1.66
N THR A 263 6.01 -3.82 1.52
CA THR A 263 5.85 -3.09 0.26
C THR A 263 7.10 -2.24 -0.01
N LEU A 264 7.46 -2.08 -1.27
CA LEU A 264 8.39 -1.07 -1.72
C LEU A 264 7.53 0.14 -2.12
N GLY A 265 7.97 1.31 -1.70
CA GLY A 265 7.28 2.56 -1.96
C GLY A 265 8.25 3.71 -1.85
N ILE A 266 7.81 4.90 -2.26
CA ILE A 266 8.65 6.08 -2.19
C ILE A 266 8.54 6.70 -0.79
N SER A 267 9.69 6.85 -0.12
CA SER A 267 9.79 7.63 1.11
C SER A 267 9.28 9.05 0.87
N ALA A 268 8.47 9.57 1.78
CA ALA A 268 7.86 10.89 1.66
C ALA A 268 8.79 12.03 2.14
N ASP A 269 9.99 11.68 2.60
CA ASP A 269 11.06 12.57 3.04
C ASP A 269 12.01 12.95 1.90
#